data_AF-A0A176JTI0-F1
#
_entry.id   AF-A0A176JTI0-F1
#
_cell.length_a   1.000
_cell.length_b   1.000
_cell.length_c   1.000
_cell.angle_alpha   90.00
_cell.angle_beta   90.00
_cell.angle_gamma   90.00
#
_symmetry.space_group_name_H-M   'P 1'
#
loop_
_entity.id
_entity.type
_entity.pdbx_description
1 polymer ?
#
loop_
_entity_poly.entity_id
_entity_poly.type
_entity_poly.pdbx_seq_one_letter_code
_entity_poly.pdbx_strand_id
1 'polypeptide(L)'
;MTEFFKLGTTLTMSLFSYGIIALIAGITLFSIFTKKHKRPKIVTVFLFVLIFFMVWLLIIVPNNAGIEIKRGEMRISIPLSAKITITPDDIASCKIIDWNENTEYKPAIRTFGTSIGNYRVGNFKLKNGKTAKMLTIGDKAIAIELKNESYLLLLAPKDFDDFVKAVDDNLIEVMTR
;
A
#
# COMPACT_ATOMS: atom_id res chain seq x y z
N MET A 1 10.81 9.64 -19.64
CA MET A 1 10.71 10.20 -18.28
C MET A 1 10.53 9.04 -17.30
N THR A 2 10.88 9.19 -16.03
CA THR A 2 10.49 8.23 -14.97
C THR A 2 9.50 8.95 -14.09
N GLU A 3 8.28 8.42 -14.00
CA GLU A 3 7.23 8.98 -13.16
C GLU A 3 6.93 8.02 -12.02
N PHE A 4 6.92 8.53 -10.79
CA PHE A 4 6.67 7.72 -9.60
C PHE A 4 5.43 8.23 -8.88
N PHE A 5 4.39 7.41 -8.89
CA PHE A 5 3.13 7.65 -8.24
C PHE A 5 3.12 6.99 -6.87
N LYS A 6 3.14 7.80 -5.83
CA LYS A 6 3.03 7.31 -4.44
C LYS A 6 1.61 6.85 -4.17
N LEU A 7 1.48 5.73 -3.48
CA LEU A 7 0.17 5.30 -2.98
C LEU A 7 -0.41 6.28 -1.94
N GLY A 8 0.47 7.00 -1.23
CA GLY A 8 0.09 7.88 -0.13
C GLY A 8 -0.15 7.13 1.18
N THR A 9 -0.56 7.85 2.21
CA THR A 9 -0.90 7.31 3.54
C THR A 9 -2.23 7.90 4.00
N THR A 10 -2.98 7.17 4.83
CA THR A 10 -4.21 7.71 5.43
C THR A 10 -3.88 8.45 6.73
N LEU A 11 -4.68 9.48 7.04
CA LEU A 11 -4.57 10.22 8.31
C LEU A 11 -4.61 9.27 9.49
N THR A 12 -5.50 8.28 9.46
CA THR A 12 -5.60 7.23 10.48
C THR A 12 -4.30 6.45 10.66
N MET A 13 -3.62 6.08 9.56
CA MET A 13 -2.35 5.34 9.62
C MET A 13 -1.25 6.20 10.27
N SER A 14 -1.22 7.49 9.94
CA SER A 14 -0.30 8.44 10.57
C SER A 14 -0.59 8.60 12.07
N LEU A 15 -1.86 8.77 12.45
CA LEU A 15 -2.28 8.91 13.85
C LEU A 15 -1.98 7.66 14.66
N PHE A 16 -2.18 6.45 14.12
CA PHE A 16 -1.78 5.21 14.79
C PHE A 16 -0.26 5.14 14.99
N SER A 17 0.53 5.51 13.98
CA SER A 17 2.00 5.51 14.12
C SER A 17 2.48 6.51 15.18
N TYR A 18 1.97 7.74 15.17
CA TYR A 18 2.31 8.76 16.17
C TYR A 18 1.77 8.41 17.56
N GLY A 19 0.58 7.79 17.64
CA GLY A 19 0.00 7.31 18.89
C GLY A 19 0.83 6.21 19.55
N ILE A 20 1.33 5.25 18.76
CA ILE A 20 2.27 4.22 19.25
C ILE A 20 3.56 4.88 19.76
N ILE A 21 4.13 5.81 18.99
CA ILE A 21 5.34 6.56 19.40
C ILE A 21 5.11 7.31 20.73
N ALA A 22 3.99 8.00 20.88
CA ALA A 22 3.65 8.77 22.08
C ALA A 22 3.43 7.86 23.30
N LEU A 23 2.70 6.75 23.14
CA LEU A 23 2.46 5.77 24.20
C LEU A 23 3.77 5.17 24.70
N ILE A 24 4.65 4.84 23.77
CA ILE A 24 5.99 4.32 24.04
C ILE A 24 6.87 5.35 24.76
N ALA A 25 6.89 6.60 24.29
CA ALA A 25 7.62 7.68 24.95
C ALA A 25 7.12 7.86 26.39
N GLY A 26 5.80 7.79 26.59
CA GLY A 26 5.15 7.78 27.88
C GLY A 26 5.61 6.64 28.78
N ILE A 27 5.64 5.39 28.29
CA ILE A 27 6.15 4.22 29.06
C ILE A 27 7.63 4.42 29.44
N THR A 28 8.44 4.93 28.52
CA THR A 28 9.87 5.14 28.75
C THR A 28 10.10 6.21 29.82
N LEU A 29 9.39 7.35 29.73
CA LEU A 29 9.38 8.39 30.75
C LEU A 29 8.87 7.85 32.09
N PHE A 30 7.73 7.15 32.10
CA PHE A 30 7.15 6.57 33.31
C PHE A 30 8.11 5.56 33.99
N SER A 31 8.81 4.74 33.21
CA SER A 31 9.83 3.80 33.73
C SER A 31 11.03 4.53 34.35
N ILE A 32 11.41 5.69 33.82
CA ILE A 32 12.46 6.55 34.40
C ILE A 32 11.99 7.19 35.72
N PHE A 33 10.74 7.66 35.78
CA PHE A 33 10.17 8.33 36.96
C PHE A 33 9.76 7.37 38.09
N THR A 34 9.40 6.13 37.79
CA THR A 34 9.00 5.10 38.78
C THR A 34 10.16 4.42 39.52
N LYS A 35 11.36 5.02 39.52
CA LYS A 35 12.53 4.49 40.23
C LYS A 35 12.32 4.41 41.76
N LYS A 36 12.03 3.21 42.26
CA LYS A 36 12.30 2.83 43.68
C LYS A 36 13.05 1.50 43.86
N HIS A 37 13.15 0.59 42.89
CA HIS A 37 13.97 -0.62 43.10
C HIS A 37 14.51 -1.28 41.83
N LYS A 38 15.71 -1.85 41.99
CA LYS A 38 16.64 -2.49 41.03
C LYS A 38 15.99 -3.19 39.81
N ARG A 39 15.60 -2.44 38.78
CA ARG A 39 15.40 -3.02 37.44
C ARG A 39 16.73 -3.13 36.71
N PRO A 40 17.04 -4.26 36.04
CA PRO A 40 18.28 -4.39 35.28
C PRO A 40 18.26 -3.41 34.11
N LYS A 41 19.33 -2.62 33.95
CA LYS A 41 19.50 -1.61 32.88
C LYS A 41 19.25 -2.21 31.48
N ILE A 42 19.47 -3.52 31.33
CA ILE A 42 19.27 -4.28 30.09
C ILE A 42 17.82 -4.26 29.58
N VAL A 43 16.83 -4.27 30.48
CA VAL A 43 15.40 -4.25 30.08
C VAL A 43 15.02 -2.89 29.49
N THR A 44 15.60 -1.81 30.02
CA THR A 44 15.36 -0.45 29.49
C THR A 44 16.01 -0.28 28.12
N VAL A 45 17.24 -0.77 27.95
CA VAL A 45 17.95 -0.74 26.65
C VAL A 45 17.22 -1.61 25.62
N PHE A 46 16.79 -2.81 26.00
CA PHE A 46 16.06 -3.71 25.09
C PHE A 46 14.74 -3.09 24.61
N LEU A 47 13.96 -2.49 25.52
CA LEU A 47 12.75 -1.75 25.15
C LEU A 47 13.09 -0.63 24.17
N PHE A 48 14.11 0.19 24.45
CA PHE A 48 14.51 1.29 23.58
C PHE A 48 14.92 0.83 22.17
N VAL A 49 15.65 -0.29 22.06
CA VAL A 49 16.04 -0.87 20.76
C VAL A 49 14.82 -1.43 20.01
N LEU A 50 13.92 -2.13 20.69
CA LEU A 50 12.69 -2.65 20.10
C LEU A 50 11.80 -1.51 19.58
N ILE A 51 11.77 -0.39 20.32
CA ILE A 51 11.06 0.84 19.95
C ILE A 51 11.67 1.44 18.68
N PHE A 52 12.98 1.63 18.67
CA PHE A 52 13.68 2.20 17.51
C PHE A 52 13.45 1.34 16.26
N PHE A 53 13.49 0.01 16.43
CA PHE A 53 13.17 -0.94 15.38
C PHE A 53 11.72 -0.82 14.89
N MET A 54 10.73 -0.70 15.79
CA MET A 54 9.33 -0.49 15.41
C MET A 54 9.11 0.83 14.66
N VAL A 55 9.74 1.92 15.11
CA VAL A 55 9.63 3.23 14.44
C VAL A 55 10.25 3.18 13.04
N TRP A 56 11.44 2.57 12.92
CA TRP A 56 12.11 2.35 11.63
C TRP A 56 11.22 1.56 10.67
N LEU A 57 10.58 0.48 11.16
CA LEU A 57 9.68 -0.36 10.38
C LEU A 57 8.40 0.38 9.95
N LEU A 58 7.78 1.15 10.85
CA LEU A 58 6.51 1.85 10.58
C LEU A 58 6.66 3.08 9.68
N ILE A 59 7.82 3.73 9.64
CA ILE A 59 8.04 4.93 8.82
C ILE A 59 8.58 4.59 7.43
N ILE A 60 9.53 3.65 7.34
CA ILE A 60 10.25 3.41 6.07
C ILE A 60 9.47 2.48 5.15
N VAL A 61 8.85 1.43 5.69
CA VAL A 61 8.16 0.41 4.87
C VAL A 61 6.99 0.98 4.05
N PRO A 62 6.11 1.85 4.59
CA PRO A 62 5.03 2.44 3.81
C PRO A 62 5.52 3.42 2.73
N ASN A 63 6.67 4.06 2.93
CA ASN A 63 7.13 5.15 2.07
C ASN A 63 7.64 4.66 0.69
N ASN A 64 7.89 3.36 0.55
CA ASN A 64 8.32 2.73 -0.70
C ASN A 64 7.16 2.10 -1.48
N ALA A 65 5.90 2.29 -1.03
CA ALA A 65 4.71 1.82 -1.74
C ALA A 65 4.36 2.77 -2.88
N GLY A 66 4.35 2.28 -4.11
CA GLY A 66 4.02 3.11 -5.26
C GLY A 66 4.17 2.41 -6.60
N ILE A 67 3.93 3.18 -7.65
CA ILE A 67 3.97 2.73 -9.04
C ILE A 67 4.99 3.59 -9.76
N GLU A 68 5.99 2.97 -10.38
CA GLU A 68 6.99 3.64 -11.21
C GLU A 68 6.73 3.30 -12.67
N ILE A 69 6.50 4.30 -13.52
CA ILE A 69 6.41 4.14 -14.97
C ILE A 69 7.74 4.59 -15.57
N LYS A 70 8.42 3.69 -16.29
CA LYS A 70 9.72 3.94 -16.89
C LYS A 70 9.83 3.30 -18.27
N ARG A 71 9.96 4.13 -19.31
CA ARG A 71 10.24 3.71 -20.70
C ARG A 71 9.27 2.62 -21.21
N GLY A 72 7.98 2.74 -20.91
CA GLY A 72 6.96 1.77 -21.32
C GLY A 72 6.82 0.56 -20.38
N GLU A 73 7.62 0.45 -19.31
CA GLU A 73 7.41 -0.54 -18.25
C GLU A 73 6.69 0.10 -17.06
N MET A 74 5.78 -0.63 -16.43
CA MET A 74 5.20 -0.25 -15.14
C MET A 74 5.72 -1.18 -14.04
N ARG A 75 6.30 -0.59 -12.99
CA ARG A 75 6.80 -1.30 -11.81
C ARG A 75 5.93 -0.97 -10.61
N ILE A 76 5.28 -1.97 -10.08
CA ILE A 76 4.38 -1.85 -8.93
C ILE A 76 5.14 -2.39 -7.71
N SER A 77 5.35 -1.52 -6.73
CA SER A 77 6.00 -1.86 -5.47
C SER A 77 4.95 -2.00 -4.37
N ILE A 78 4.62 -3.25 -4.03
CA ILE A 78 3.70 -3.58 -2.94
C ILE A 78 4.52 -3.90 -1.68
N PRO A 79 4.41 -3.11 -0.59
CA PRO A 79 5.07 -3.39 0.67
C PRO A 79 4.77 -4.81 1.17
N LEU A 80 5.79 -5.50 1.71
CA LEU A 80 5.70 -6.87 2.23
C LEU A 80 5.28 -7.94 1.20
N SER A 81 5.20 -7.58 -0.09
CA SER A 81 4.89 -8.49 -1.19
C SER A 81 5.94 -8.35 -2.31
N ALA A 82 5.67 -8.97 -3.46
CA ALA A 82 6.55 -8.94 -4.61
C ALA A 82 6.52 -7.58 -5.34
N LYS A 83 7.66 -7.19 -5.91
CA LYS A 83 7.72 -6.14 -6.92
C LYS A 83 7.27 -6.75 -8.25
N ILE A 84 6.29 -6.13 -8.89
CA ILE A 84 5.72 -6.62 -10.14
C ILE A 84 6.16 -5.66 -11.23
N THR A 85 6.78 -6.18 -12.29
CA THR A 85 7.09 -5.41 -13.50
C THR A 85 6.17 -5.92 -14.59
N ILE A 86 5.44 -5.02 -15.22
CA ILE A 86 4.55 -5.33 -16.35
C ILE A 86 5.00 -4.52 -17.56
N THR A 87 4.95 -5.17 -18.71
CA THR A 87 5.15 -4.53 -20.02
C THR A 87 3.82 -4.44 -20.77
N PRO A 88 3.69 -3.59 -21.81
CA PRO A 88 2.45 -3.45 -22.56
C PRO A 88 1.99 -4.78 -23.18
N ASP A 89 2.95 -5.60 -23.60
CA ASP A 89 2.70 -6.91 -24.21
C ASP A 89 2.05 -7.90 -23.22
N ASP A 90 2.27 -7.73 -21.91
CA ASP A 90 1.68 -8.57 -20.87
C ASP A 90 0.21 -8.19 -20.57
N ILE A 91 -0.22 -6.98 -20.96
CA ILE A 91 -1.54 -6.46 -20.64
C ILE A 91 -2.57 -7.05 -21.61
N ALA A 92 -3.57 -7.74 -21.06
CA ALA A 92 -4.72 -8.24 -21.79
C ALA A 92 -5.82 -7.18 -21.89
N SER A 93 -6.09 -6.46 -20.80
CA SER A 93 -7.03 -5.33 -20.79
C SER A 93 -6.71 -4.34 -19.68
N CYS A 94 -7.03 -3.07 -19.91
CA CYS A 94 -6.88 -1.98 -18.96
C CYS A 94 -8.19 -1.17 -18.92
N LYS A 95 -8.81 -1.05 -17.74
CA LYS A 95 -10.11 -0.39 -17.57
C LYS A 95 -10.15 0.41 -16.28
N ILE A 96 -10.81 1.57 -16.30
CA ILE A 96 -11.13 2.29 -15.06
C ILE A 96 -12.38 1.65 -14.46
N ILE A 97 -12.34 1.39 -13.15
CA ILE A 97 -13.47 0.87 -12.39
C ILE A 97 -13.77 1.81 -11.22
N ASP A 98 -15.06 2.02 -10.95
CA ASP A 98 -15.55 2.65 -9.72
C ASP A 98 -16.32 1.59 -8.92
N TRP A 99 -15.99 1.37 -7.65
CA TRP A 99 -16.66 0.35 -6.85
C TRP A 99 -18.12 0.68 -6.51
N ASN A 100 -18.55 1.93 -6.69
CA ASN A 100 -19.95 2.32 -6.52
C ASN A 100 -20.80 1.87 -7.71
N GLU A 101 -20.22 1.84 -8.91
CA GLU A 101 -20.89 1.42 -10.14
C GLU A 101 -20.63 -0.07 -10.42
N ASN A 102 -19.37 -0.50 -10.39
CA ASN A 102 -18.94 -1.86 -10.64
C ASN A 102 -18.68 -2.62 -9.33
N THR A 103 -19.75 -2.90 -8.60
CA THR A 103 -19.67 -3.57 -7.28
C THR A 103 -19.02 -4.96 -7.33
N GLU A 104 -18.98 -5.59 -8.50
CA GLU A 104 -18.35 -6.90 -8.73
C GLU A 104 -16.83 -6.90 -8.50
N TYR A 105 -16.16 -5.77 -8.73
CA TYR A 105 -14.72 -5.60 -8.51
C TYR A 105 -14.40 -5.11 -7.10
N LYS A 106 -15.42 -4.93 -6.24
CA LYS A 106 -15.21 -4.50 -4.87
C LYS A 106 -14.48 -5.60 -4.10
N PRO A 107 -13.45 -5.27 -3.30
CA PRO A 107 -12.78 -6.24 -2.44
C PRO A 107 -13.76 -6.82 -1.42
N ALA A 108 -13.87 -8.14 -1.40
CA ALA A 108 -14.74 -8.88 -0.49
C ALA A 108 -13.96 -9.41 0.72
N ILE A 109 -12.80 -10.03 0.48
CA ILE A 109 -11.98 -10.67 1.53
C ILE A 109 -10.52 -10.27 1.34
N ARG A 110 -9.87 -9.80 2.40
CA ARG A 110 -8.41 -9.61 2.43
C ARG A 110 -7.73 -10.94 2.72
N THR A 111 -6.96 -11.47 1.76
CA THR A 111 -6.21 -12.71 1.96
C THR A 111 -4.82 -12.46 2.52
N PHE A 112 -4.13 -11.41 2.05
CA PHE A 112 -2.81 -11.03 2.58
C PHE A 112 -2.56 -9.53 2.39
N GLY A 113 -2.08 -8.82 3.40
CA GLY A 113 -1.72 -7.40 3.30
C GLY A 113 -2.46 -6.49 4.27
N THR A 114 -2.58 -5.20 3.93
CA THR A 114 -3.07 -4.14 4.81
C THR A 114 -4.33 -3.50 4.23
N SER A 115 -5.34 -3.27 5.08
CA SER A 115 -6.57 -2.57 4.73
C SER A 115 -6.98 -1.69 5.89
N ILE A 116 -7.07 -0.37 5.66
CA ILE A 116 -7.45 0.64 6.65
C ILE A 116 -8.31 1.69 5.95
N GLY A 117 -9.62 1.69 6.24
CA GLY A 117 -10.57 2.58 5.56
C GLY A 117 -10.54 2.38 4.04
N ASN A 118 -10.20 3.44 3.31
CA ASN A 118 -10.11 3.41 1.85
C ASN A 118 -8.73 3.00 1.30
N TYR A 119 -7.76 2.73 2.18
CA TYR A 119 -6.42 2.28 1.80
C TYR A 119 -6.36 0.75 1.80
N ARG A 120 -5.98 0.15 0.67
CA ARG A 120 -5.91 -1.31 0.49
C ARG A 120 -4.67 -1.69 -0.30
N VAL A 121 -3.84 -2.54 0.29
CA VAL A 121 -2.57 -3.00 -0.26
C VAL A 121 -2.39 -4.49 -0.02
N GLY A 122 -2.07 -5.23 -1.07
CA GLY A 122 -1.81 -6.68 -1.00
C GLY A 122 -2.80 -7.51 -1.79
N ASN A 123 -3.00 -8.76 -1.39
CA ASN A 123 -3.86 -9.73 -2.06
C ASN A 123 -5.27 -9.71 -1.45
N PHE A 124 -6.27 -9.63 -2.33
CA PHE A 124 -7.68 -9.62 -2.00
C PHE A 124 -8.45 -10.56 -2.92
N LYS A 125 -9.55 -11.09 -2.42
CA LYS A 125 -10.57 -11.76 -3.21
C LYS A 125 -11.70 -10.77 -3.47
N LEU A 126 -12.06 -10.58 -4.72
CA LEU A 126 -13.12 -9.68 -5.16
C LEU A 126 -14.49 -10.34 -5.05
N LYS A 127 -15.57 -9.55 -5.12
CA LYS A 127 -16.95 -10.07 -5.07
C LYS A 127 -17.27 -11.04 -6.21
N ASN A 128 -16.71 -10.82 -7.40
CA ASN A 128 -16.82 -11.75 -8.53
C ASN A 128 -16.02 -13.06 -8.35
N GLY A 129 -15.35 -13.25 -7.21
CA GLY A 129 -14.59 -14.45 -6.89
C GLY A 129 -13.16 -14.47 -7.42
N LYS A 130 -12.77 -13.54 -8.32
CA LYS A 130 -11.39 -13.40 -8.81
C LYS A 130 -10.47 -12.90 -7.70
N THR A 131 -9.18 -13.23 -7.82
CA THR A 131 -8.13 -12.70 -6.95
C THR A 131 -7.57 -11.42 -7.55
N ALA A 132 -7.29 -10.43 -6.72
CA ALA A 132 -6.65 -9.20 -7.14
C ALA A 132 -5.48 -8.84 -6.23
N LYS A 133 -4.41 -8.32 -6.82
CA LYS A 133 -3.37 -7.59 -6.10
C LYS A 133 -3.72 -6.11 -6.17
N MET A 134 -3.92 -5.51 -5.01
CA MET A 134 -4.40 -4.16 -4.86
C MET A 134 -3.27 -3.26 -4.37
N LEU A 135 -3.20 -2.07 -4.96
CA LEU A 135 -2.45 -0.93 -4.48
C LEU A 135 -3.37 0.28 -4.70
N THR A 136 -4.32 0.47 -3.80
CA THR A 136 -5.44 1.43 -4.00
C THR A 136 -5.66 2.31 -2.79
N ILE A 137 -5.92 3.59 -3.05
CA ILE A 137 -6.51 4.54 -2.11
C ILE A 137 -7.76 5.17 -2.75
N GLY A 138 -8.90 5.08 -2.07
CA GLY A 138 -10.19 5.57 -2.59
C GLY A 138 -11.09 4.44 -3.11
N ASP A 139 -12.05 4.80 -3.95
CA ASP A 139 -13.10 3.92 -4.49
C ASP A 139 -13.00 3.67 -6.00
N LYS A 140 -12.15 4.43 -6.69
CA LYS A 140 -11.80 4.25 -8.11
C LYS A 140 -10.46 3.55 -8.23
N ALA A 141 -10.29 2.72 -9.25
CA ALA A 141 -9.03 2.08 -9.57
C ALA A 141 -8.92 1.77 -11.06
N ILE A 142 -7.69 1.65 -11.57
CA ILE A 142 -7.44 1.00 -12.85
C ILE A 142 -7.35 -0.50 -12.59
N ALA A 143 -8.19 -1.26 -13.28
CA ALA A 143 -8.14 -2.70 -13.36
C ALA A 143 -7.32 -3.12 -14.58
N ILE A 144 -6.19 -3.80 -14.33
CA ILE A 144 -5.33 -4.36 -15.37
C ILE A 144 -5.43 -5.89 -15.28
N GLU A 145 -5.85 -6.51 -16.38
CA GLU A 145 -5.81 -7.96 -16.57
C GLU A 145 -4.55 -8.31 -17.35
N LEU A 146 -3.76 -9.25 -16.85
CA LEU A 146 -2.52 -9.70 -17.48
C LEU A 146 -2.79 -11.02 -18.22
N LYS A 147 -2.17 -11.22 -19.38
CA LYS A 147 -2.42 -12.39 -20.26
C LYS A 147 -2.06 -13.72 -19.60
N ASN A 148 -0.96 -13.75 -18.85
CA ASN A 148 -0.37 -14.98 -18.31
C ASN A 148 -0.64 -15.20 -16.82
N GLU A 149 -1.43 -14.32 -16.19
CA GLU A 149 -1.67 -14.35 -14.75
C GLU A 149 -3.16 -14.51 -14.45
N SER A 150 -3.47 -15.27 -13.40
CA SER A 150 -4.85 -15.53 -12.98
C SER A 150 -5.43 -14.46 -12.04
N TYR A 151 -4.66 -13.41 -11.74
CA TYR A 151 -5.06 -12.32 -10.85
C TYR A 151 -5.18 -11.00 -11.60
N LEU A 152 -6.04 -10.13 -11.08
CA LEU A 152 -6.18 -8.75 -11.53
C LEU A 152 -5.25 -7.83 -10.76
N LEU A 153 -4.72 -6.80 -11.40
CA LEU A 153 -4.05 -5.69 -10.72
C LEU A 153 -5.05 -4.55 -10.58
N LEU A 154 -5.31 -4.11 -9.35
CA LEU A 154 -6.13 -2.93 -9.08
C LEU A 154 -5.24 -1.83 -8.53
N LEU A 155 -5.10 -0.75 -9.28
CA LEU A 155 -4.14 0.33 -9.01
C LEU A 155 -4.86 1.67 -8.89
N ALA A 156 -4.69 2.31 -7.74
CA ALA A 156 -5.18 3.66 -7.49
C ALA A 156 -4.19 4.38 -6.57
N PRO A 157 -3.15 5.02 -7.12
CA PRO A 157 -2.27 5.86 -6.33
C PRO A 157 -3.01 7.13 -5.89
N LYS A 158 -2.36 7.93 -5.03
CA LYS A 158 -2.95 9.16 -4.48
C LYS A 158 -3.36 10.14 -5.59
N ASP A 159 -2.51 10.31 -6.58
CA ASP A 159 -2.71 11.21 -7.71
C ASP A 159 -3.28 10.41 -8.90
N PHE A 160 -4.52 9.94 -8.75
CA PHE A 160 -5.15 8.97 -9.65
C PHE A 160 -5.30 9.47 -11.09
N ASP A 161 -5.75 10.72 -11.28
CA ASP A 161 -6.02 11.25 -12.63
C ASP A 161 -4.72 11.44 -13.43
N ASP A 162 -3.64 11.87 -12.77
CA ASP A 162 -2.33 11.99 -13.39
C ASP A 162 -1.75 10.61 -13.71
N PHE A 163 -1.98 9.62 -12.84
CA PHE A 163 -1.61 8.24 -13.12
C PHE A 163 -2.35 7.65 -14.32
N VAL A 164 -3.66 7.89 -14.44
CA VAL A 164 -4.45 7.43 -15.61
C VAL A 164 -3.87 7.99 -16.90
N LYS A 165 -3.59 9.30 -16.94
CA LYS A 165 -2.94 9.94 -18.11
C LYS A 165 -1.59 9.32 -18.42
N ALA A 166 -0.75 9.11 -17.41
CA ALA A 166 0.56 8.50 -17.62
C ALA A 166 0.48 7.06 -18.16
N VAL A 167 -0.54 6.29 -17.77
CA VAL A 167 -0.80 4.95 -18.33
C VAL A 167 -1.27 5.03 -19.77
N ASP A 168 -2.19 5.93 -20.06
CA ASP A 168 -2.75 6.15 -21.41
C ASP A 168 -1.64 6.58 -22.41
N ASP A 169 -0.79 7.52 -22.00
CA ASP A 169 0.28 8.07 -22.83
C ASP A 169 1.46 7.11 -23.06
N ASN A 170 1.75 6.21 -22.10
CA ASN A 170 3.01 5.45 -22.09
C ASN A 170 2.87 3.92 -22.14
N LEU A 171 1.69 3.36 -21.88
CA LEU A 171 1.51 1.91 -21.75
C LEU A 171 0.45 1.37 -22.69
N ILE A 172 -0.81 1.77 -22.51
CA ILE A 172 -1.93 1.25 -23.28
C ILE A 172 -3.13 2.17 -23.14
N GLU A 173 -3.93 2.27 -24.21
CA GLU A 173 -5.17 3.05 -24.20
C GLU A 173 -6.10 2.54 -23.08
N VAL A 174 -6.45 3.44 -22.16
CA VAL A 174 -7.28 3.10 -21.00
C VAL A 174 -8.74 3.15 -21.43
N MET A 175 -9.38 1.99 -21.54
CA MET A 175 -10.78 1.94 -21.91
C MET A 175 -11.64 2.56 -20.78
N THR A 176 -12.19 3.74 -21.06
CA THR A 176 -13.20 4.39 -20.22
C THR A 176 -14.55 3.77 -20.61
N ARG A 177 -15.22 3.09 -19.69
CA ARG A 177 -16.56 2.54 -19.93
C ARG A 177 -17.56 3.21 -19.02
#